data_AF-A0A4R2AZY9-F1
#
_entry.id   AF-A0A4R2AZY9-F1
#
_cell.length_a   1.000
_cell.length_b   1.000
_cell.length_c   1.000
_cell.angle_alpha   90.00
_cell.angle_beta   90.00
_cell.angle_gamma   90.00
#
_symmetry.space_group_name_H-M   'P 1'
#
loop_
_entity.id
_entity.type
_entity.pdbx_description
1 polymer ?
#
loop_
_entity_poly.entity_id
_entity_poly.type
_entity_poly.pdbx_seq_one_letter_code
_entity_poly.pdbx_strand_id
1 'polypeptide(L)'
;MRKILLFTILLSVILNISPIFTHAEVNLKKDLMKVINAFLPPNSTLVIPKEPKSIKPYQLYDFNQDGHEEIIFTFEIKAKDQPNPSQFGVIVLRKENEKWEKTWETQTKGVGLDYSGFADITGDGIKEYLFGVTIGASSGSKLEIFKWNNNSLKMIAQVPYHMMELLRNKKVGMAVWQRYIADTYFVDVLKWNGDKLVLDEELYFNYYPTIEKFYNDKISKMDAWFYWYTLADAQIKAKQFEKAKSSIQKGTSLAKELSIPDAIENFKKLNDKLEKKKKFH
;
A
#
# COMPACT_ATOMS: atom_id res chain seq x y z
N MET A 1 -9.77 8.56 -75.81
CA MET A 1 -9.59 8.76 -74.36
C MET A 1 -8.74 7.62 -73.80
N ARG A 2 -7.44 7.86 -73.59
CA ARG A 2 -6.45 6.87 -73.17
C ARG A 2 -6.01 7.24 -71.74
N LYS A 3 -6.25 6.36 -70.76
CA LYS A 3 -5.73 6.52 -69.40
C LYS A 3 -4.29 5.98 -69.39
N ILE A 4 -3.32 6.84 -69.09
CA ILE A 4 -1.94 6.46 -68.77
C ILE A 4 -1.83 6.49 -67.24
N LEU A 5 -1.49 5.35 -66.66
CA LEU A 5 -1.27 5.18 -65.22
C LEU A 5 0.22 5.45 -64.95
N LEU A 6 0.53 6.50 -64.19
CA LEU A 6 1.88 6.74 -63.67
C LEU A 6 2.10 5.87 -62.42
N PHE A 7 3.17 5.07 -62.43
CA PHE A 7 3.67 4.33 -61.27
C PHE A 7 4.82 5.12 -60.64
N THR A 8 4.59 5.72 -59.46
CA THR A 8 5.67 6.28 -58.63
C THR A 8 6.18 5.19 -57.67
N ILE A 9 7.42 4.75 -57.89
CA ILE A 9 8.15 3.86 -56.97
C ILE A 9 8.59 4.70 -55.77
N LEU A 10 7.97 4.46 -54.60
CA LEU A 10 8.43 5.00 -53.33
C LEU A 10 9.45 4.01 -52.75
N LEU A 11 10.73 4.35 -52.83
CA LEU A 11 11.82 3.59 -52.22
C LEU A 11 11.75 3.79 -50.70
N SER A 12 11.26 2.80 -49.95
CA SER A 12 11.32 2.80 -48.49
C SER A 12 12.73 2.43 -48.03
N VAL A 13 13.49 3.44 -47.61
CA VAL A 13 14.71 3.23 -46.82
C VAL A 13 14.28 2.75 -45.43
N ILE A 14 14.36 1.44 -45.19
CA ILE A 14 14.23 0.89 -43.85
C ILE A 14 15.53 1.21 -43.11
N LEU A 15 15.51 2.28 -42.31
CA LEU A 15 16.52 2.51 -41.28
C LEU A 15 16.39 1.41 -40.23
N ASN A 16 17.26 0.41 -40.30
CA ASN A 16 17.48 -0.60 -39.26
C ASN A 16 18.11 0.08 -38.03
N ILE A 17 17.28 0.54 -37.10
CA ILE A 17 17.74 1.05 -35.81
C ILE A 17 17.79 -0.13 -34.81
N SER A 18 18.90 -0.87 -34.91
CA SER A 18 19.70 -1.52 -33.86
C SER A 18 19.15 -2.65 -32.93
N PRO A 19 19.85 -3.82 -32.87
CA PRO A 19 19.82 -4.79 -31.76
C PRO A 19 20.75 -4.45 -30.57
N ILE A 20 21.31 -3.24 -30.51
CA ILE A 20 22.31 -2.84 -29.49
C ILE A 20 21.67 -2.56 -28.12
N PHE A 21 20.42 -2.09 -28.09
CA PHE A 21 19.70 -1.79 -26.84
C PHE A 21 19.43 -3.05 -25.99
N THR A 22 19.20 -4.21 -26.62
CA THR A 22 18.87 -5.44 -25.89
C THR A 22 20.08 -6.05 -25.19
N HIS A 23 21.28 -5.94 -25.77
CA HIS A 23 22.50 -6.51 -25.17
C HIS A 23 22.99 -5.70 -23.96
N ALA A 24 22.95 -4.37 -24.04
CA ALA A 24 23.36 -3.49 -22.95
C ALA A 24 22.45 -3.64 -21.71
N GLU A 25 21.14 -3.71 -21.92
CA GLU A 25 20.16 -3.90 -20.85
C GLU A 25 20.29 -5.27 -20.19
N VAL A 26 20.57 -6.32 -20.97
CA VAL A 26 20.84 -7.68 -20.46
C VAL A 26 22.12 -7.72 -19.62
N ASN A 27 23.19 -7.05 -20.04
CA ASN A 27 24.44 -7.00 -19.29
C ASN A 27 24.29 -6.22 -17.98
N LEU A 28 23.63 -5.05 -18.01
CA LEU A 28 23.32 -4.26 -16.81
C LEU A 28 22.52 -5.08 -15.79
N LYS A 29 21.51 -5.82 -16.24
CA LYS A 29 20.71 -6.71 -15.39
C LYS A 29 21.56 -7.84 -14.79
N LYS A 30 22.46 -8.44 -15.57
CA LYS A 30 23.34 -9.52 -15.11
C LYS A 30 24.30 -9.02 -14.03
N ASP A 31 24.84 -7.82 -14.19
CA ASP A 31 25.77 -7.24 -13.22
C ASP A 31 25.06 -6.80 -11.94
N LEU A 32 23.85 -6.24 -12.04
CA LEU A 32 23.02 -5.93 -10.87
C LEU A 32 22.71 -7.18 -10.03
N MET A 33 22.36 -8.29 -10.67
CA MET A 33 22.06 -9.54 -9.96
C MET A 33 23.30 -10.14 -9.29
N LYS A 34 24.50 -9.98 -9.85
CA LYS A 34 25.75 -10.41 -9.18
C LYS A 34 25.95 -9.62 -7.88
N VAL A 35 25.72 -8.32 -7.90
CA VAL A 35 25.80 -7.46 -6.72
C VAL A 35 24.79 -7.91 -5.67
N ILE A 36 23.51 -8.01 -6.03
CA ILE A 36 22.45 -8.44 -5.09
C ILE A 36 22.77 -9.79 -4.46
N ASN A 37 23.19 -10.78 -5.26
CA ASN A 37 23.53 -12.11 -4.76
C ASN A 37 24.72 -12.11 -3.79
N ALA A 38 25.67 -11.18 -3.94
CA ALA A 38 26.80 -11.05 -3.03
C ALA A 38 26.41 -10.50 -1.65
N PHE A 39 25.29 -9.78 -1.55
CA PHE A 39 24.76 -9.21 -0.30
C PHE A 39 23.57 -9.97 0.27
N LEU A 40 23.10 -11.02 -0.42
CA LEU A 40 21.94 -11.80 0.00
C LEU A 40 22.28 -12.59 1.28
N PRO A 41 21.47 -12.50 2.36
CA PRO A 41 21.73 -13.23 3.59
C PRO A 41 21.78 -14.76 3.38
N PRO A 42 22.57 -15.50 4.17
CA PRO A 42 22.60 -16.95 4.09
C PRO A 42 21.21 -17.57 4.27
N ASN A 43 20.92 -18.63 3.51
CA ASN A 43 19.63 -19.35 3.53
C ASN A 43 18.41 -18.47 3.20
N SER A 44 18.61 -17.35 2.51
CA SER A 44 17.52 -16.52 2.01
C SER A 44 17.34 -16.63 0.51
N THR A 45 16.15 -16.26 0.04
CA THR A 45 15.82 -16.15 -1.37
C THR A 45 15.19 -14.80 -1.66
N LEU A 46 15.46 -14.22 -2.82
CA LEU A 46 14.75 -13.02 -3.27
C LEU A 46 13.25 -13.28 -3.35
N VAL A 47 12.45 -12.33 -2.87
CA VAL A 47 10.99 -12.46 -2.82
C VAL A 47 10.34 -11.25 -3.46
N ILE A 48 9.34 -11.49 -4.30
CA ILE A 48 8.54 -10.43 -4.94
C ILE A 48 7.39 -10.10 -3.97
N PRO A 49 7.19 -8.83 -3.61
CA PRO A 49 6.04 -8.43 -2.82
C PRO A 49 4.74 -8.64 -3.61
N LYS A 50 3.63 -8.83 -2.91
CA LYS A 50 2.31 -8.95 -3.56
C LYS A 50 1.89 -7.65 -4.25
N GLU A 51 2.17 -6.51 -3.61
CA GLU A 51 1.87 -5.17 -4.11
C GLU A 51 3.10 -4.24 -4.01
N PRO A 52 3.21 -3.23 -4.89
CA PRO A 52 2.41 -3.06 -6.11
C PRO A 52 2.65 -4.19 -7.13
N LYS A 53 1.65 -4.51 -7.95
CA LYS A 53 1.79 -5.53 -9.00
C LYS A 53 2.92 -5.23 -9.99
N SER A 54 3.46 -6.30 -10.58
CA SER A 54 4.45 -6.26 -11.67
C SER A 54 5.80 -5.63 -11.32
N ILE A 55 6.18 -5.61 -10.04
CA ILE A 55 7.52 -5.22 -9.63
C ILE A 55 8.47 -6.41 -9.50
N LYS A 56 9.77 -6.11 -9.52
CA LYS A 56 10.86 -7.06 -9.31
C LYS A 56 11.12 -7.20 -7.81
N PRO A 57 11.87 -8.24 -7.35
CA PRO A 57 12.30 -8.33 -5.95
C PRO A 57 13.39 -7.30 -5.60
N TYR A 58 13.70 -6.40 -6.52
CA TYR A 58 14.58 -5.26 -6.31
C TYR A 58 14.03 -4.04 -7.04
N GLN A 59 14.39 -2.86 -6.55
CA GLN A 59 14.07 -1.57 -7.13
C GLN A 59 15.31 -0.67 -7.01
N LEU A 60 15.38 0.35 -7.85
CA LEU A 60 16.42 1.37 -7.84
C LEU A 60 15.78 2.71 -7.48
N TYR A 61 16.42 3.46 -6.59
CA TYR A 61 15.96 4.80 -6.22
C TYR A 61 17.11 5.62 -5.64
N ASP A 62 17.26 6.86 -6.12
CA ASP A 62 18.24 7.84 -5.61
C ASP A 62 17.65 8.56 -4.39
N PHE A 63 17.96 8.06 -3.19
CA PHE A 63 17.44 8.61 -1.94
C PHE A 63 18.15 9.88 -1.50
N ASN A 64 19.44 10.00 -1.79
CA ASN A 64 20.28 11.12 -1.37
C ASN A 64 20.40 12.23 -2.43
N GLN A 65 19.74 12.06 -3.58
CA GLN A 65 19.71 12.99 -4.70
C GLN A 65 21.09 13.32 -5.28
N ASP A 66 22.01 12.34 -5.26
CA ASP A 66 23.36 12.51 -5.79
C ASP A 66 23.51 12.12 -7.27
N GLY A 67 22.42 11.66 -7.90
CA GLY A 67 22.37 11.22 -9.28
C GLY A 67 22.68 9.73 -9.47
N HIS A 68 23.01 9.00 -8.41
CA HIS A 68 23.23 7.55 -8.44
C HIS A 68 22.16 6.85 -7.61
N GLU A 69 21.49 5.86 -8.21
CA GLU A 69 20.45 5.12 -7.51
C GLU A 69 21.04 4.11 -6.51
N GLU A 70 20.47 4.06 -5.31
CA GLU A 70 20.64 2.93 -4.41
C GLU A 70 19.89 1.69 -4.94
N ILE A 71 20.38 0.50 -4.56
CA ILE A 71 19.69 -0.76 -4.81
C ILE A 71 18.91 -1.14 -3.56
N ILE A 72 17.61 -1.35 -3.69
CA ILE A 72 16.74 -1.86 -2.64
C ILE A 72 16.27 -3.25 -3.07
N PHE A 73 16.46 -4.28 -2.26
CA PHE A 73 15.97 -5.62 -2.60
C PHE A 73 15.37 -6.35 -1.40
N THR A 74 14.36 -7.16 -1.68
CA THR A 74 13.60 -7.92 -0.68
C THR A 74 13.96 -9.40 -0.70
N PHE A 75 14.07 -9.99 0.49
CA PHE A 75 14.40 -11.39 0.66
C PHE A 75 13.50 -12.07 1.70
N GLU A 76 13.43 -13.39 1.64
CA GLU A 76 12.76 -14.25 2.61
C GLU A 76 13.78 -15.25 3.18
N ILE A 77 13.86 -15.36 4.50
CA ILE A 77 14.45 -16.50 5.20
C ILE A 77 13.29 -17.39 5.64
N LYS A 78 13.15 -18.54 4.99
CA LYS A 78 12.07 -19.49 5.28
C LYS A 78 12.21 -20.06 6.68
N ALA A 79 11.08 -20.17 7.38
CA ALA A 79 11.05 -20.92 8.64
C ALA A 79 11.42 -22.39 8.41
N LYS A 80 12.19 -22.96 9.33
CA LYS A 80 12.60 -24.38 9.27
C LYS A 80 11.43 -25.33 9.52
N ASP A 81 10.58 -24.98 10.50
CA ASP A 81 9.46 -25.80 10.95
C ASP A 81 8.20 -24.97 11.09
N GLN A 82 7.07 -25.50 10.61
CA GLN A 82 5.74 -24.94 10.89
C GLN A 82 5.37 -25.19 12.36
N PRO A 83 4.61 -24.29 13.02
CA PRO A 83 3.93 -23.11 12.49
C PRO A 83 4.76 -21.81 12.60
N ASN A 84 6.09 -21.89 12.67
CA ASN A 84 6.89 -20.67 12.82
C ASN A 84 6.81 -19.80 11.56
N PRO A 85 6.64 -18.47 11.70
CA PRO A 85 6.62 -17.56 10.57
C PRO A 85 8.02 -17.43 9.94
N SER A 86 8.06 -17.28 8.61
CA SER A 86 9.26 -16.85 7.87
C SER A 86 9.69 -15.45 8.32
N GLN A 87 10.92 -15.07 7.96
CA GLN A 87 11.38 -13.69 8.10
C GLN A 87 11.46 -13.06 6.71
N PHE A 88 10.77 -11.94 6.54
CA PHE A 88 10.86 -11.13 5.33
C PHE A 88 11.72 -9.93 5.64
N GLY A 89 12.68 -9.64 4.77
CA GLY A 89 13.60 -8.54 4.96
C GLY A 89 13.84 -7.75 3.69
N VAL A 90 14.55 -6.65 3.89
CA VAL A 90 14.98 -5.74 2.83
C VAL A 90 16.40 -5.28 3.14
N ILE A 91 17.20 -5.13 2.11
CA ILE A 91 18.54 -4.54 2.17
C ILE A 91 18.59 -3.35 1.21
N VAL A 92 19.30 -2.29 1.64
CA VAL A 92 19.67 -1.16 0.79
C VAL A 92 21.19 -1.16 0.60
N LEU A 93 21.61 -1.07 -0.66
CA LEU A 93 23.00 -0.93 -1.06
C LEU A 93 23.23 0.42 -1.70
N ARG A 94 24.33 1.06 -1.36
CA ARG A 94 24.84 2.26 -2.02
C ARG A 94 26.19 1.98 -2.67
N LYS A 95 26.49 2.67 -3.76
CA LYS A 95 27.80 2.62 -4.41
C LYS A 95 28.68 3.74 -3.87
N GLU A 96 29.79 3.40 -3.24
CA GLU A 96 30.82 4.33 -2.76
C GLU A 96 32.19 3.92 -3.31
N ASN A 97 32.92 4.87 -3.91
CA ASN A 97 34.27 4.63 -4.46
C ASN A 97 34.34 3.37 -5.35
N GLU A 98 33.39 3.24 -6.28
CA GLU A 98 33.24 2.09 -7.18
C GLU A 98 32.89 0.74 -6.51
N LYS A 99 32.56 0.73 -5.22
CA LYS A 99 32.18 -0.48 -4.48
C LYS A 99 30.77 -0.36 -3.94
N TRP A 100 30.04 -1.48 -3.95
CA TRP A 100 28.74 -1.55 -3.29
C TRP A 100 28.92 -1.82 -1.80
N GLU A 101 28.18 -1.11 -0.97
CA GLU A 101 28.16 -1.26 0.47
C GLU A 101 26.73 -1.32 0.97
N LYS A 102 26.49 -2.13 2.02
CA LYS A 102 25.18 -2.21 2.67
C LYS A 102 25.01 -1.06 3.65
N THR A 103 24.09 -0.15 3.36
CA THR A 103 23.80 1.03 4.19
C THR A 103 22.64 0.81 5.16
N TRP A 104 21.78 -0.17 4.89
CA TRP A 104 20.65 -0.50 5.74
C TRP A 104 20.10 -1.91 5.52
N GLU A 105 19.53 -2.50 6.57
CA GLU A 105 18.79 -3.76 6.54
C GLU A 105 17.69 -3.76 7.61
N THR A 106 16.55 -4.37 7.32
CA THR A 106 15.55 -4.74 8.34
C THR A 106 14.93 -6.10 8.01
N GLN A 107 14.35 -6.74 9.04
CA GLN A 107 13.66 -8.02 8.94
C GLN A 107 12.43 -8.01 9.85
N THR A 108 11.31 -8.54 9.35
CA THR A 108 10.07 -8.72 10.10
C THR A 108 9.55 -10.14 9.92
N LYS A 109 9.14 -10.77 11.03
CA LYS A 109 8.50 -12.08 11.01
C LYS A 109 7.08 -11.97 10.45
N GLY A 110 6.70 -12.89 9.57
CA GLY A 110 5.37 -12.94 9.00
C GLY A 110 5.12 -14.18 8.16
N VAL A 111 3.97 -14.20 7.50
CA VAL A 111 3.53 -15.28 6.60
C VAL A 111 3.56 -14.87 5.13
N GLY A 112 3.91 -13.62 4.82
CA GLY A 112 4.04 -13.11 3.46
C GLY A 112 4.58 -11.69 3.40
N LEU A 113 5.16 -11.33 2.26
CA LEU A 113 5.51 -9.95 1.91
C LEU A 113 4.36 -9.32 1.12
N ASP A 114 3.59 -8.44 1.75
CA ASP A 114 2.42 -7.82 1.12
C ASP A 114 2.80 -6.60 0.30
N TYR A 115 3.68 -5.73 0.80
CA TYR A 115 4.02 -4.47 0.15
C TYR A 115 5.52 -4.18 0.14
N SER A 116 6.08 -3.74 -0.98
CA SER A 116 7.40 -3.10 -1.01
C SER A 116 7.45 -2.07 -2.14
N GLY A 117 7.63 -0.80 -1.82
CA GLY A 117 7.64 0.26 -2.82
C GLY A 117 7.86 1.65 -2.24
N PHE A 118 7.75 2.67 -3.10
CA PHE A 118 8.08 4.05 -2.75
C PHE A 118 6.88 4.99 -2.89
N ALA A 119 6.77 5.94 -1.96
CA ALA A 119 5.82 7.04 -2.03
C ALA A 119 6.35 8.25 -1.25
N ASP A 120 6.11 9.45 -1.76
CA ASP A 120 6.44 10.71 -1.07
C ASP A 120 5.39 11.00 0.01
N ILE A 121 5.47 10.26 1.11
CA ILE A 121 4.54 10.33 2.25
C ILE A 121 4.72 11.66 2.99
N THR A 122 5.94 12.17 3.08
CA THR A 122 6.22 13.42 3.79
C THR A 122 5.96 14.68 2.95
N GLY A 123 5.86 14.54 1.63
CA GLY A 123 5.57 15.63 0.70
C GLY A 123 6.76 16.55 0.44
N ASP A 124 7.99 16.08 0.71
CA ASP A 124 9.22 16.85 0.53
C ASP A 124 9.89 16.61 -0.84
N GLY A 125 9.27 15.78 -1.69
CA GLY A 125 9.78 15.42 -3.01
C GLY A 125 10.73 14.21 -3.01
N ILE A 126 11.14 13.71 -1.85
CA ILE A 126 11.91 12.47 -1.69
C ILE A 126 10.95 11.38 -1.22
N LYS A 127 10.90 10.26 -1.94
CA LYS A 127 10.00 9.17 -1.59
C LYS A 127 10.53 8.42 -0.38
N GLU A 128 9.64 8.17 0.57
CA GLU A 128 9.85 7.16 1.61
C GLU A 128 9.74 5.75 1.03
N TYR A 129 10.45 4.83 1.67
CA TYR A 129 10.32 3.40 1.42
C TYR A 129 9.27 2.78 2.34
N LEU A 130 8.32 2.04 1.74
CA LEU A 130 7.22 1.40 2.43
C LEU A 130 7.42 -0.12 2.38
N PHE A 131 7.39 -0.77 3.54
CA PHE A 131 7.61 -2.21 3.70
C PHE A 131 6.46 -2.84 4.50
N GLY A 132 5.66 -3.68 3.85
CA GLY A 132 4.46 -4.30 4.41
C GLY A 132 4.60 -5.81 4.53
N VAL A 133 4.61 -6.34 5.76
CA VAL A 133 4.67 -7.78 6.02
C VAL A 133 3.34 -8.27 6.58
N THR A 134 2.79 -9.32 5.99
CA THR A 134 1.58 -10.00 6.49
C THR A 134 1.94 -10.78 7.75
N ILE A 135 1.33 -10.41 8.87
CA ILE A 135 1.52 -11.09 10.16
C ILE A 135 0.66 -12.35 10.23
N GLY A 136 -0.57 -12.28 9.71
CA GLY A 136 -1.47 -13.42 9.62
C GLY A 136 -2.86 -13.01 9.12
N ALA A 137 -3.68 -13.97 8.71
CA ALA A 137 -5.01 -13.69 8.15
C ALA A 137 -5.90 -12.86 9.10
N SER A 138 -5.80 -13.10 10.41
CA SER A 138 -6.55 -12.34 11.41
C SER A 138 -5.92 -11.00 11.77
N SER A 139 -4.59 -10.97 11.94
CA SER A 139 -3.86 -9.76 12.33
C SER A 139 -3.65 -8.77 11.19
N GLY A 140 -3.82 -9.21 9.94
CA GLY A 140 -3.51 -8.43 8.75
C GLY A 140 -2.01 -8.31 8.52
N SER A 141 -1.63 -7.19 7.91
CA SER A 141 -0.27 -6.77 7.61
C SER A 141 0.14 -5.60 8.49
N LYS A 142 1.45 -5.46 8.68
CA LYS A 142 2.07 -4.30 9.32
C LYS A 142 2.88 -3.56 8.28
N LEU A 143 2.52 -2.30 8.00
CA LEU A 143 3.30 -1.40 7.17
C LEU A 143 4.32 -0.69 8.04
N GLU A 144 5.57 -0.66 7.61
CA GLU A 144 6.63 0.17 8.15
C GLU A 144 7.06 1.18 7.08
N ILE A 145 7.17 2.44 7.45
CA ILE A 145 7.51 3.55 6.54
C ILE A 145 8.86 4.12 6.97
N PHE A 146 9.78 4.21 6.02
CA PHE A 146 11.15 4.62 6.25
C PHE A 146 11.53 5.84 5.42
N LYS A 147 12.12 6.82 6.09
CA LYS A 147 12.70 8.01 5.46
C LYS A 147 14.22 7.90 5.43
N TRP A 148 14.81 8.37 4.34
CA TRP A 148 16.25 8.50 4.26
C TRP A 148 16.76 9.61 5.17
N ASN A 149 17.73 9.29 6.02
CA ASN A 149 18.35 10.23 6.95
C ASN A 149 19.76 9.76 7.30
N ASN A 150 20.76 10.64 7.14
CA ASN A 150 22.17 10.38 7.46
C ASN A 150 22.71 9.09 6.83
N ASN A 151 22.61 8.97 5.50
CA ASN A 151 23.09 7.83 4.70
C ASN A 151 22.46 6.46 5.06
N SER A 152 21.27 6.45 5.66
CA SER A 152 20.56 5.21 5.98
C SER A 152 19.04 5.45 6.04
N LEU A 153 18.25 4.39 6.12
CA LEU A 153 16.81 4.47 6.33
C LEU A 153 16.46 4.49 7.83
N LYS A 154 15.56 5.38 8.21
CA LYS A 154 15.00 5.49 9.57
C LYS A 154 13.49 5.32 9.52
N MET A 155 12.95 4.47 10.38
CA MET A 155 11.51 4.27 10.49
C MET A 155 10.87 5.55 11.05
N ILE A 156 9.86 6.07 10.36
CA ILE A 156 9.10 7.26 10.77
C ILE A 156 7.66 6.94 11.16
N ALA A 157 7.12 5.81 10.68
CA ALA A 157 5.77 5.38 11.03
C ALA A 157 5.60 3.87 10.87
N GLN A 158 4.59 3.34 11.56
CA GLN A 158 4.06 2.00 11.33
C GLN A 158 2.54 2.01 11.39
N VAL A 159 1.88 1.22 10.54
CA VAL A 159 0.41 1.17 10.46
C VAL A 159 -0.06 -0.27 10.21
N PRO A 160 -0.97 -0.82 11.03
CA PRO A 160 -1.62 -2.09 10.74
C PRO A 160 -2.72 -1.92 9.68
N TYR A 161 -2.87 -2.90 8.79
CA TYR A 161 -3.88 -2.88 7.73
C TYR A 161 -4.22 -4.30 7.25
N HIS A 162 -5.43 -4.50 6.74
CA HIS A 162 -5.81 -5.69 5.97
C HIS A 162 -5.90 -5.37 4.48
N MET A 163 -6.25 -4.12 4.13
CA MET A 163 -6.12 -3.56 2.79
C MET A 163 -5.61 -2.13 2.89
N MET A 164 -4.89 -1.68 1.87
CA MET A 164 -4.28 -0.36 1.85
C MET A 164 -4.29 0.21 0.44
N GLU A 165 -4.54 1.51 0.34
CA GLU A 165 -4.46 2.25 -0.91
C GLU A 165 -3.70 3.56 -0.70
N LEU A 166 -2.68 3.81 -1.53
CA LEU A 166 -2.00 5.09 -1.57
C LEU A 166 -2.82 6.09 -2.39
N LEU A 167 -3.13 7.23 -1.78
CA LEU A 167 -3.89 8.32 -2.38
C LEU A 167 -2.91 9.36 -2.92
N ARG A 168 -3.00 9.67 -4.22
CA ARG A 168 -2.05 10.58 -4.92
C ARG A 168 -2.69 11.85 -5.47
N ASN A 169 -4.00 12.06 -5.25
CA ASN A 169 -4.70 13.23 -5.78
C ASN A 169 -4.49 14.46 -4.89
N LYS A 170 -3.66 15.40 -5.35
CA LYS A 170 -3.36 16.73 -4.77
C LYS A 170 -2.64 16.74 -3.40
N LYS A 171 -2.81 15.71 -2.58
CA LYS A 171 -2.11 15.49 -1.30
C LYS A 171 -1.79 14.00 -1.18
N VAL A 172 -0.57 13.65 -0.78
CA VAL A 172 -0.22 12.24 -0.53
C VAL A 172 -0.86 11.79 0.77
N GLY A 173 -1.61 10.71 0.70
CA GLY A 173 -2.24 10.08 1.84
C GLY A 173 -2.40 8.60 1.64
N MET A 174 -2.99 7.93 2.62
CA MET A 174 -3.16 6.49 2.60
C MET A 174 -4.47 6.09 3.26
N ALA A 175 -5.30 5.35 2.54
CA ALA A 175 -6.45 4.69 3.12
C ALA A 175 -6.00 3.33 3.66
N VAL A 176 -6.29 3.05 4.93
CA VAL A 176 -6.05 1.76 5.57
C VAL A 176 -7.36 1.16 6.05
N TRP A 177 -7.61 -0.08 5.66
CA TRP A 177 -8.80 -0.84 5.98
C TRP A 177 -8.42 -1.92 6.98
N GLN A 178 -8.89 -1.80 8.21
CA GLN A 178 -8.64 -2.75 9.29
C GLN A 178 -9.88 -3.59 9.53
N ARG A 179 -9.74 -4.91 9.39
CA ARG A 179 -10.87 -5.84 9.49
C ARG A 179 -11.47 -5.82 10.90
N TYR A 180 -12.80 -5.73 10.97
CA TYR A 180 -13.55 -5.80 12.21
C TYR A 180 -14.14 -7.20 12.40
N ILE A 181 -15.22 -7.52 11.68
CA ILE A 181 -15.86 -8.84 11.68
C ILE A 181 -16.22 -9.23 10.26
N ALA A 182 -16.18 -10.54 9.97
CA ALA A 182 -16.39 -11.07 8.63
C ALA A 182 -15.50 -10.34 7.61
N ASP A 183 -16.10 -9.75 6.58
CA ASP A 183 -15.47 -8.97 5.52
C ASP A 183 -15.77 -7.47 5.65
N THR A 184 -15.95 -6.98 6.88
CA THR A 184 -16.10 -5.54 7.20
C THR A 184 -14.83 -4.95 7.76
N TYR A 185 -14.69 -3.63 7.60
CA TYR A 185 -13.48 -2.89 7.91
C TYR A 185 -13.78 -1.53 8.53
N PHE A 186 -13.05 -1.18 9.58
CA PHE A 186 -12.87 0.23 9.89
C PHE A 186 -11.86 0.82 8.93
N VAL A 187 -12.22 1.94 8.31
CA VAL A 187 -11.36 2.64 7.37
C VAL A 187 -10.89 3.93 8.01
N ASP A 188 -9.59 4.14 7.95
CA ASP A 188 -8.94 5.40 8.32
C ASP A 188 -8.19 5.93 7.09
N VAL A 189 -8.22 7.25 6.88
CA VAL A 189 -7.47 7.91 5.82
C VAL A 189 -6.46 8.82 6.47
N LEU A 190 -5.19 8.51 6.25
CA LEU A 190 -4.05 9.04 6.96
C LEU A 190 -3.23 9.98 6.08
N LYS A 191 -2.69 11.03 6.68
CA LYS A 191 -1.64 11.88 6.08
C LYS A 191 -0.50 12.08 7.07
N TRP A 192 0.68 12.43 6.54
CA TRP A 192 1.77 12.94 7.36
C TRP A 192 1.48 14.39 7.80
N ASN A 193 1.72 14.72 9.08
CA ASN A 193 1.56 16.10 9.58
C ASN A 193 2.89 16.81 9.90
N GLY A 194 4.02 16.21 9.52
CA GLY A 194 5.37 16.68 9.88
C GLY A 194 6.05 15.81 10.95
N ASP A 195 5.28 15.07 11.75
CA ASP A 195 5.78 14.27 12.89
C ASP A 195 5.26 12.83 12.87
N LYS A 196 3.98 12.64 12.55
CA LYS A 196 3.34 11.32 12.52
C LYS A 196 2.22 11.25 11.50
N LEU A 197 1.77 10.03 11.23
CA LEU A 197 0.53 9.81 10.49
C LEU A 197 -0.67 10.17 11.38
N VAL A 198 -1.57 10.98 10.83
CA VAL A 198 -2.81 11.41 11.48
C VAL A 198 -3.99 11.25 10.54
N LEU A 199 -5.19 11.12 11.10
CA LEU A 199 -6.43 11.14 10.33
C LEU A 199 -6.56 12.49 9.61
N ASP A 200 -6.95 12.45 8.34
CA ASP A 200 -7.23 13.64 7.55
C ASP A 200 -8.69 13.69 7.10
N GLU A 201 -9.43 14.69 7.57
CA GLU A 201 -10.86 14.80 7.29
C GLU A 201 -11.16 15.09 5.81
N GLU A 202 -10.32 15.87 5.13
CA GLU A 202 -10.53 16.25 3.74
C GLU A 202 -10.28 15.07 2.80
N LEU A 203 -9.15 14.38 2.96
CA LEU A 203 -8.84 13.15 2.24
C LEU A 203 -9.87 12.06 2.56
N TYR A 204 -10.31 11.94 3.81
CA TYR A 204 -11.36 11.00 4.18
C TYR A 204 -12.66 11.29 3.43
N PHE A 205 -13.10 12.55 3.43
CA PHE A 205 -14.30 12.98 2.71
C PHE A 205 -14.22 12.65 1.21
N ASN A 206 -13.07 12.91 0.59
CA ASN A 206 -12.84 12.62 -0.82
C ASN A 206 -12.79 11.12 -1.14
N TYR A 207 -12.32 10.30 -0.19
CA TYR A 207 -12.22 8.85 -0.35
C TYR A 207 -13.50 8.09 0.04
N TYR A 208 -14.39 8.72 0.82
CA TYR A 208 -15.65 8.12 1.29
C TYR A 208 -16.52 7.49 0.19
N PRO A 209 -16.65 8.04 -1.03
CA PRO A 209 -17.43 7.38 -2.08
C PRO A 209 -16.98 5.94 -2.40
N THR A 210 -15.68 5.65 -2.29
CA THR A 210 -15.13 4.29 -2.43
C THR A 210 -15.62 3.38 -1.30
N ILE A 211 -15.60 3.90 -0.06
CA ILE A 211 -16.08 3.18 1.13
C ILE A 211 -17.58 2.91 1.05
N GLU A 212 -18.37 3.93 0.68
CA GLU A 212 -19.82 3.83 0.54
C GLU A 212 -20.22 2.80 -0.51
N LYS A 213 -19.55 2.82 -1.68
CA LYS A 213 -19.79 1.83 -2.73
C LYS A 213 -19.49 0.41 -2.24
N PHE A 214 -18.34 0.20 -1.58
CA PHE A 214 -17.97 -1.11 -1.04
C PHE A 214 -19.06 -1.68 -0.13
N TYR A 215 -19.58 -0.88 0.81
CA TYR A 215 -20.62 -1.35 1.72
C TYR A 215 -21.98 -1.51 1.08
N ASN A 216 -22.37 -0.62 0.15
CA ASN A 216 -23.62 -0.78 -0.59
C ASN A 216 -23.62 -2.09 -1.41
N ASP A 217 -22.50 -2.43 -2.05
CA ASP A 217 -22.35 -3.70 -2.78
C ASP A 217 -22.48 -4.91 -1.84
N LYS A 218 -22.00 -4.83 -0.60
CA LYS A 218 -22.14 -5.89 0.40
C LYS A 218 -23.57 -6.01 0.94
N ILE A 219 -24.17 -4.89 1.33
CA ILE A 219 -25.54 -4.81 1.87
C ILE A 219 -26.55 -5.30 0.83
N SER A 220 -26.34 -4.99 -0.45
CA SER A 220 -27.22 -5.48 -1.54
C SER A 220 -27.27 -7.01 -1.66
N LYS A 221 -26.23 -7.71 -1.18
CA LYS A 221 -26.14 -9.17 -1.18
C LYS A 221 -26.61 -9.77 0.14
N MET A 222 -26.38 -9.07 1.25
CA MET A 222 -26.75 -9.52 2.58
C MET A 222 -27.00 -8.34 3.51
N ASP A 223 -28.25 -8.21 3.96
CA ASP A 223 -28.67 -7.18 4.92
C ASP A 223 -28.31 -7.60 6.36
N ALA A 224 -27.04 -7.41 6.75
CA ALA A 224 -26.53 -7.79 8.06
C ALA A 224 -26.09 -6.59 8.91
N TRP A 225 -26.31 -6.66 10.23
CA TRP A 225 -26.05 -5.56 11.17
C TRP A 225 -24.61 -5.04 11.11
N PHE A 226 -23.62 -5.91 10.91
CA PHE A 226 -22.20 -5.52 10.93
C PHE A 226 -21.78 -4.67 9.72
N TYR A 227 -22.45 -4.83 8.57
CA TYR A 227 -22.24 -3.94 7.42
C TYR A 227 -22.74 -2.53 7.72
N TRP A 228 -23.94 -2.42 8.30
CA TRP A 228 -24.49 -1.13 8.72
C TRP A 228 -23.65 -0.46 9.80
N TYR A 229 -23.08 -1.24 10.72
CA TYR A 229 -22.24 -0.71 11.79
C TYR A 229 -20.98 -0.02 11.26
N THR A 230 -20.24 -0.69 10.38
CA THR A 230 -19.01 -0.16 9.80
C THR A 230 -19.26 0.93 8.76
N LEU A 231 -20.36 0.85 8.00
CA LEU A 231 -20.83 1.93 7.14
C LEU A 231 -21.20 3.19 7.95
N ALA A 232 -21.90 3.03 9.08
CA ALA A 232 -22.25 4.15 9.95
C ALA A 232 -21.02 4.84 10.54
N ASP A 233 -19.99 4.09 10.97
CA ASP A 233 -18.72 4.69 11.40
C ASP A 233 -18.08 5.52 10.29
N ALA A 234 -18.06 4.98 9.07
CA ALA A 234 -17.53 5.70 7.91
C ALA A 234 -18.33 6.97 7.58
N GLN A 235 -19.66 6.90 7.66
CA GLN A 235 -20.54 8.05 7.45
C GLN A 235 -20.31 9.15 8.51
N ILE A 236 -20.09 8.79 9.78
CA ILE A 236 -19.74 9.76 10.83
C ILE A 236 -18.41 10.46 10.49
N LYS A 237 -17.39 9.68 10.10
CA LYS A 237 -16.07 10.22 9.72
C LYS A 237 -16.15 11.14 8.49
N ALA A 238 -17.03 10.82 7.53
CA ALA A 238 -17.28 11.64 6.33
C ALA A 238 -18.31 12.76 6.53
N LYS A 239 -18.77 13.01 7.77
CA LYS A 239 -19.78 14.04 8.10
C LYS A 239 -21.14 13.83 7.42
N GLN A 240 -21.44 12.60 6.99
CA GLN A 240 -22.72 12.20 6.41
C GLN A 240 -23.72 11.85 7.52
N PHE A 241 -23.99 12.81 8.41
CA PHE A 241 -24.64 12.54 9.70
C PHE A 241 -26.06 11.98 9.61
N GLU A 242 -26.86 12.41 8.63
CA GLU A 242 -28.20 11.85 8.44
C GLU A 242 -28.15 10.42 7.89
N LYS A 243 -27.23 10.14 6.95
CA LYS A 243 -26.99 8.75 6.50
C LYS A 243 -26.52 7.88 7.67
N ALA A 244 -25.59 8.38 8.50
CA ALA A 244 -25.11 7.67 9.69
C ALA A 244 -26.25 7.32 10.64
N LYS A 245 -27.16 8.27 10.91
CA LYS A 245 -28.33 8.05 11.76
C LYS A 245 -29.21 6.92 11.20
N SER A 246 -29.53 6.95 9.91
CA SER A 246 -30.32 5.89 9.26
C SER A 246 -29.63 4.52 9.33
N SER A 247 -28.31 4.46 9.06
CA SER A 247 -27.53 3.23 9.15
C SER A 247 -27.49 2.66 10.58
N ILE A 248 -27.33 3.53 11.59
CA ILE A 248 -27.37 3.13 13.01
C ILE A 248 -28.74 2.54 13.36
N GLN A 249 -29.84 3.20 12.96
CA GLN A 249 -31.19 2.73 13.23
C GLN A 249 -31.44 1.35 12.59
N LYS A 250 -31.10 1.21 11.31
CA LYS A 250 -31.25 -0.05 10.57
C LYS A 250 -30.43 -1.18 11.19
N GLY A 251 -29.14 -0.92 11.45
CA GLY A 251 -28.26 -1.90 12.09
C GLY A 251 -28.69 -2.29 13.50
N THR A 252 -29.20 -1.34 14.29
CA THR A 252 -29.76 -1.61 15.63
C THR A 252 -30.99 -2.50 15.56
N SER A 253 -31.90 -2.29 14.60
CA SER A 253 -33.08 -3.15 14.40
C SER A 253 -32.66 -4.60 14.15
N LEU A 254 -31.76 -4.82 13.20
CA LEU A 254 -31.25 -6.14 12.86
C LEU A 254 -30.56 -6.82 14.05
N ALA A 255 -29.76 -6.06 14.83
CA ALA A 255 -29.11 -6.58 16.02
C ALA A 255 -30.12 -6.99 17.12
N LYS A 256 -31.22 -6.26 17.27
CA LYS A 256 -32.31 -6.59 18.20
C LYS A 256 -33.09 -7.82 17.75
N GLU A 257 -33.44 -7.90 16.47
CA GLU A 257 -34.14 -9.06 15.87
C GLU A 257 -33.34 -10.35 16.08
N LEU A 258 -32.01 -10.27 15.95
CA LEU A 258 -31.09 -11.39 16.18
C LEU A 258 -30.70 -11.59 17.66
N SER A 259 -31.21 -10.77 18.58
CA SER A 259 -30.87 -10.81 20.01
C SER A 259 -29.35 -10.78 20.30
N ILE A 260 -28.62 -9.88 19.63
CA ILE A 260 -27.16 -9.72 19.78
C ILE A 260 -26.86 -8.50 20.69
N PRO A 261 -26.75 -8.67 22.02
CA PRO A 261 -26.63 -7.55 22.97
C PRO A 261 -25.38 -6.69 22.73
N ASP A 262 -24.24 -7.31 22.43
CA ASP A 262 -22.98 -6.57 22.19
C ASP A 262 -23.08 -5.65 20.98
N ALA A 263 -23.77 -6.08 19.91
CA ALA A 263 -24.00 -5.26 18.73
C ALA A 263 -24.91 -4.08 19.05
N ILE A 264 -25.98 -4.29 19.84
CA ILE A 264 -26.89 -3.22 20.28
C ILE A 264 -26.13 -2.16 21.08
N GLU A 265 -25.27 -2.57 22.01
CA GLU A 265 -24.45 -1.66 22.81
C GLU A 265 -23.41 -0.92 21.95
N ASN A 266 -22.81 -1.60 20.96
CA ASN A 266 -21.91 -0.96 20.00
C ASN A 266 -22.63 0.14 19.19
N PHE A 267 -23.84 -0.12 18.70
CA PHE A 267 -24.64 0.91 18.02
C PHE A 267 -25.01 2.08 18.93
N LYS A 268 -25.30 1.83 20.22
CA LYS A 268 -25.54 2.90 21.19
C LYS A 268 -24.32 3.81 21.33
N LYS A 269 -23.12 3.23 21.50
CA LYS A 269 -21.86 3.99 21.55
C LYS A 269 -21.61 4.77 20.26
N LEU A 270 -21.94 4.18 19.11
CA LEU A 270 -21.81 4.83 17.81
C LEU A 270 -22.78 6.01 17.66
N ASN A 271 -24.00 5.89 18.20
CA ASN A 271 -24.96 6.99 18.27
C ASN A 271 -24.45 8.12 19.18
N ASP A 272 -23.88 7.80 20.34
CA ASP A 272 -23.27 8.81 21.22
C ASP A 272 -22.11 9.54 20.52
N LYS A 273 -21.32 8.82 19.71
CA LYS A 273 -20.25 9.42 18.87
C LYS A 273 -20.82 10.36 17.82
N LEU A 274 -21.91 9.97 17.14
CA LEU A 274 -22.62 10.81 16.16
C LEU A 274 -23.11 12.10 16.81
N GLU A 275 -23.83 12.01 17.93
CA GLU A 275 -24.37 13.18 18.64
C GLU A 275 -23.28 14.12 19.15
N LYS A 276 -22.14 13.58 19.61
CA LYS A 276 -20.97 14.40 19.96
C LYS A 276 -20.44 15.14 18.73
N LYS A 277 -20.27 14.46 17.58
CA LYS A 277 -19.75 15.09 16.36
C LYS A 277 -20.68 16.17 15.80
N LYS A 278 -21.99 15.99 15.89
CA LYS A 278 -22.99 17.00 15.50
C LYS A 278 -22.91 18.29 16.32
N LYS A 279 -22.43 18.25 17.57
CA LYS A 279 -22.33 19.44 18.44
C LYS A 279 -21.16 20.36 18.10
N PHE A 280 -20.17 19.88 17.36
CA PHE A 280 -18.96 20.62 17.00
C PHE A 280 -18.97 21.13 15.55
N HIS A 281 -20.10 20.99 14.84
CA HIS A 281 -20.34 21.45 13.46
C HIS A 281 -21.70 22.16 13.39
#